data_AF-A0A1G7TWN3-F1
#
_entry.id   AF-A0A1G7TWN3-F1
#
_cell.length_a   1.000
_cell.length_b   1.000
_cell.length_c   1.000
_cell.angle_alpha   90.00
_cell.angle_beta   90.00
_cell.angle_gamma   90.00
#
_symmetry.space_group_name_H-M   'P 1'
#
loop_
_entity.id
_entity.type
_entity.pdbx_description
1 polymer ?
#
loop_
_entity_poly.entity_id
_entity_poly.type
_entity_poly.pdbx_seq_one_letter_code
_entity_poly.pdbx_strand_id
1 'polypeptide(L)'
;MTAPTHDHRDLDGRRAAAAALAEGLCQQIARTSRQVALPPAILQDLHRSLRQTPWLAPLALVHLDRQPAPADPWSRDLALAEILLAAGQTDQAAPLAEACHAADPGDLKAQDTVFRLEHTRRHGPPDPDRVGHELAGQYCPHPWSKMDFQVDGAVTLCCSAWMPASVGDLFTDSVERLWNGPLAQDIRRTVADGSYRYCGKLACSFITGRKLKTPPPDGPPPPRRQSGPSIVNLSFDKTCNLACPSCRPHPIAAREDERTRYDQVVEEKILPLLAEARRVEITGSGDPFASKTFRRLLRRLDGPEHANLDIILMTNGVLATEREWGRLGTVRQRIAEVNVSVDAARRETYDLLRRGGDFAALGHNLRHMAGLRAAGELRHLRLCFVVQAANFREMPDFVRWAEDLGVDAVHFQTLLDWGSMPPQAYRATAIHLPDHPEHAAFLEVLADPALARPMARALAWEFAHLVP
;
A
#
# COMPACT_ATOMS: atom_id res chain seq x y z
N MET A 1 59.08 -39.44 -1.67
CA MET A 1 57.73 -39.01 -1.25
C MET A 1 57.57 -37.55 -1.65
N THR A 2 57.15 -37.32 -2.88
CA THR A 2 56.73 -36.00 -3.36
C THR A 2 55.36 -35.72 -2.76
N ALA A 3 55.26 -34.69 -1.92
CA ALA A 3 53.97 -34.19 -1.45
C ALA A 3 53.11 -33.80 -2.67
N PRO A 4 51.81 -34.12 -2.70
CA PRO A 4 50.96 -33.68 -3.79
C PRO A 4 50.90 -32.15 -3.69
N THR A 5 51.44 -31.47 -4.70
CA THR A 5 51.16 -30.05 -4.95
C THR A 5 49.68 -29.94 -5.22
N HIS A 6 48.88 -29.71 -4.17
CA HIS A 6 47.50 -29.31 -4.34
C HIS A 6 47.49 -28.03 -5.18
N ASP A 7 46.64 -28.05 -6.19
CA ASP A 7 46.56 -27.07 -7.26
C ASP A 7 46.15 -25.70 -6.73
N HIS A 8 47.14 -24.89 -6.34
CA HIS A 8 46.91 -23.51 -5.90
C HIS A 8 46.22 -22.67 -6.99
N ARG A 9 46.36 -23.01 -8.28
CA ARG A 9 45.72 -22.29 -9.40
C ARG A 9 44.23 -22.59 -9.47
N ASP A 10 43.79 -23.80 -9.14
CA ASP A 10 42.37 -24.16 -9.02
C ASP A 10 41.71 -23.37 -7.87
N LEU A 11 42.38 -23.24 -6.72
CA LEU A 11 41.81 -22.56 -5.56
C LEU A 11 41.69 -21.04 -5.75
N ASP A 12 42.69 -20.41 -6.37
CA ASP A 12 42.63 -18.98 -6.72
C ASP A 12 41.57 -18.71 -7.80
N GLY A 13 41.43 -19.60 -8.79
CA GLY A 13 40.37 -19.53 -9.79
C GLY A 13 38.97 -19.64 -9.19
N ARG A 14 38.76 -20.56 -8.24
CA ARG A 14 37.50 -20.70 -7.50
C ARG A 14 37.17 -19.47 -6.67
N ARG A 15 38.16 -18.91 -5.97
CA ARG A 15 38.00 -17.66 -5.21
C ARG A 15 37.63 -16.49 -6.12
N ALA A 16 38.30 -16.36 -7.27
CA ALA A 16 37.99 -15.32 -8.24
C ALA A 16 36.57 -15.45 -8.81
N ALA A 17 36.12 -16.67 -9.13
CA ALA A 17 34.76 -16.93 -9.61
C ALA A 17 33.70 -16.59 -8.54
N ALA A 18 33.94 -16.98 -7.28
CA ALA A 18 33.03 -16.67 -6.17
C ALA A 18 32.98 -15.16 -5.87
N ALA A 19 34.13 -14.47 -5.92
CA ALA A 19 34.20 -13.02 -5.80
C ALA A 19 33.42 -12.31 -6.90
N ALA A 20 33.56 -12.75 -8.16
CA ALA A 20 32.84 -12.19 -9.29
C ALA A 20 31.31 -12.35 -9.16
N LEU A 21 30.84 -13.51 -8.71
CA LEU A 21 29.42 -13.76 -8.42
C LEU A 21 28.91 -12.81 -7.33
N ALA A 22 29.62 -12.74 -6.20
CA ALA A 22 29.23 -11.93 -5.06
C ALA A 22 29.21 -10.43 -5.37
N GLU A 23 30.28 -9.91 -5.97
CA GLU A 23 30.41 -8.51 -6.34
C GLU A 23 29.42 -8.13 -7.46
N GLY A 24 29.21 -9.02 -8.42
CA GLY A 24 28.22 -8.84 -9.48
C GLY A 24 26.81 -8.68 -8.91
N LEU A 25 26.42 -9.54 -7.96
CA LEU A 25 25.12 -9.46 -7.30
C LEU A 25 24.98 -8.19 -6.47
N CYS A 26 25.98 -7.85 -5.65
CA CYS A 26 26.00 -6.60 -4.89
C CYS A 26 25.83 -5.36 -5.80
N GLN A 27 26.52 -5.33 -6.94
CA GLN A 27 26.41 -4.24 -7.91
C GLN A 27 25.01 -4.17 -8.54
N GLN A 28 24.41 -5.32 -8.87
CA GLN A 28 23.05 -5.38 -9.40
C GLN A 28 22.02 -4.88 -8.37
N ILE A 29 22.15 -5.29 -7.11
CA ILE A 29 21.30 -4.84 -6.01
C ILE A 29 21.44 -3.32 -5.82
N ALA A 30 22.67 -2.81 -5.74
CA ALA A 30 22.95 -1.39 -5.52
C ALA A 30 22.47 -0.49 -6.67
N ARG A 31 22.52 -0.97 -7.91
CA ARG A 31 22.06 -0.21 -9.09
C ARG A 31 20.55 -0.27 -9.30
N THR A 32 19.86 -1.24 -8.70
CA THR A 32 18.42 -1.41 -8.86
C THR A 32 17.66 -0.58 -7.83
N SER A 33 16.72 0.25 -8.30
CA SER A 33 15.86 1.07 -7.43
C SER A 33 15.23 0.24 -6.32
N ARG A 34 15.08 0.83 -5.12
CA ARG A 34 14.35 0.22 -4.00
C ARG A 34 12.85 0.04 -4.28
N GLN A 35 12.32 0.75 -5.28
CA GLN A 35 10.92 0.67 -5.70
C GLN A 35 10.64 -0.46 -6.71
N VAL A 36 11.57 -1.39 -6.91
CA VAL A 36 11.38 -2.57 -7.77
C VAL A 36 12.19 -3.75 -7.25
N ALA A 37 11.58 -4.94 -7.21
CA ALA A 37 12.27 -6.17 -6.89
C ALA A 37 13.31 -6.54 -7.98
N LEU A 38 14.25 -7.41 -7.63
CA LEU A 38 15.25 -7.90 -8.56
C LEU A 38 14.57 -8.56 -9.78
N PRO A 39 15.09 -8.35 -11.01
CA PRO A 39 14.66 -9.10 -12.17
C PRO A 39 14.74 -10.63 -11.92
N PRO A 40 13.68 -11.40 -12.24
CA PRO A 40 13.71 -12.86 -12.11
C PRO A 40 14.90 -13.51 -12.79
N ALA A 41 15.35 -13.00 -13.95
CA ALA A 41 16.54 -13.51 -14.63
C ALA A 41 17.81 -13.50 -13.74
N ILE A 42 18.01 -12.46 -12.93
CA ILE A 42 19.15 -12.38 -11.99
C ILE A 42 19.05 -13.48 -10.93
N LEU A 43 17.85 -13.66 -10.38
CA LEU A 43 17.59 -14.69 -9.36
C LEU A 43 17.76 -16.10 -9.94
N GLN A 44 17.24 -16.34 -11.14
CA GLN A 44 17.32 -17.63 -11.84
C GLN A 44 18.77 -17.96 -12.20
N ASP A 45 19.56 -16.99 -12.68
CA ASP A 45 20.98 -17.16 -12.95
C ASP A 45 21.77 -17.50 -11.67
N LEU A 46 21.45 -16.84 -10.55
CA LEU A 46 22.05 -17.14 -9.25
C LEU A 46 21.71 -18.58 -8.81
N HIS A 47 20.43 -18.96 -8.80
CA HIS A 47 19.99 -20.29 -8.39
C HIS A 47 20.57 -21.39 -9.30
N ARG A 48 20.60 -21.18 -10.63
CA ARG A 48 21.25 -22.13 -11.57
C ARG A 48 22.75 -22.26 -11.29
N SER A 49 23.45 -21.15 -11.09
CA SER A 49 24.89 -21.15 -10.82
C SER A 49 25.23 -21.92 -9.54
N LEU A 50 24.51 -21.68 -8.46
CA LEU A 50 24.76 -22.35 -7.18
C LEU A 50 24.31 -23.82 -7.18
N ARG A 51 23.28 -24.17 -7.95
CA ARG A 51 22.87 -25.57 -8.15
C ARG A 51 23.90 -26.36 -8.95
N GLN A 52 24.45 -25.76 -10.01
CA GLN A 52 25.47 -26.40 -10.85
C GLN A 52 26.84 -26.45 -10.16
N THR A 53 27.13 -25.43 -9.35
CA THR A 53 28.45 -25.24 -8.73
C THR A 53 28.32 -24.92 -7.23
N PRO A 54 27.96 -25.91 -6.38
CA PRO A 54 27.62 -25.67 -4.98
C PRO A 54 28.75 -25.07 -4.13
N TRP A 55 30.01 -25.26 -4.54
CA TRP A 55 31.16 -24.69 -3.83
C TRP A 55 31.26 -23.16 -3.95
N LEU A 56 30.54 -22.53 -4.89
CA LEU A 56 30.54 -21.07 -5.05
C LEU A 56 29.96 -20.37 -3.81
N ALA A 57 28.87 -20.88 -3.25
CA ALA A 57 28.17 -20.26 -2.13
C ALA A 57 29.08 -20.01 -0.92
N PRO A 58 29.73 -21.03 -0.30
CA PRO A 58 30.57 -20.80 0.87
C PRO A 58 31.75 -19.86 0.59
N LEU A 59 32.34 -19.89 -0.60
CA LEU A 59 33.42 -18.97 -0.96
C LEU A 59 32.93 -17.53 -1.16
N ALA A 60 31.74 -17.35 -1.74
CA ALA A 60 31.12 -16.04 -1.93
C ALA A 60 30.75 -15.40 -0.58
N LEU A 61 30.23 -16.19 0.37
CA LEU A 61 29.96 -15.74 1.73
C LEU A 61 31.25 -15.27 2.43
N VAL A 62 32.33 -16.06 2.37
CA VAL A 62 33.63 -15.67 2.93
C VAL A 62 34.18 -14.40 2.28
N HIS A 63 33.96 -14.22 0.96
CA HIS A 63 34.38 -13.02 0.26
C HIS A 63 33.66 -11.78 0.78
N LEU A 64 32.33 -11.84 0.92
CA LEU A 64 31.51 -10.72 1.39
C LEU A 64 31.76 -10.37 2.86
N ASP A 65 32.10 -11.36 3.69
CA ASP A 65 32.45 -11.16 5.11
C ASP A 65 33.82 -10.47 5.29
N ARG A 66 34.78 -10.74 4.39
CA ARG A 66 36.15 -10.22 4.47
C ARG A 66 36.36 -8.86 3.81
N GLN A 67 35.43 -8.40 2.99
CA GLN A 67 35.50 -7.08 2.39
C GLN A 67 35.34 -6.01 3.49
N PRO A 68 36.15 -4.93 3.51
CA PRO A 68 35.89 -3.79 4.38
C PRO A 68 34.45 -3.33 4.14
N ALA A 69 33.73 -2.98 5.21
CA ALA A 69 32.30 -2.66 5.14
C ALA A 69 32.02 -1.80 3.90
N PRO A 70 31.22 -2.28 2.94
CA PRO A 70 31.00 -1.55 1.69
C PRO A 70 30.36 -0.19 2.01
N ALA A 71 30.50 0.75 1.07
CA ALA A 71 29.83 2.05 1.16
C ALA A 71 28.30 1.92 1.33
N ASP A 72 27.73 0.76 0.97
CA ASP A 72 26.34 0.38 1.23
C ASP A 72 26.25 -1.01 1.91
N PRO A 73 26.22 -1.05 3.27
CA PRO A 73 26.05 -2.29 4.03
C PRO A 73 24.77 -3.06 3.68
N TRP A 74 23.72 -2.34 3.26
CA TRP A 74 22.43 -2.93 2.95
C TRP A 74 22.47 -3.84 1.72
N SER A 75 23.12 -3.40 0.63
CA SER A 75 23.24 -4.20 -0.59
C SER A 75 24.04 -5.49 -0.37
N ARG A 76 25.04 -5.45 0.52
CA ARG A 76 25.82 -6.62 0.91
C ARG A 76 24.98 -7.62 1.68
N ASP A 77 24.26 -7.16 2.70
CA ASP A 77 23.47 -8.05 3.57
C ASP A 77 22.34 -8.70 2.79
N LEU A 78 21.73 -7.98 1.83
CA LEU A 78 20.75 -8.56 0.92
C LEU A 78 21.38 -9.57 -0.05
N ALA A 79 22.58 -9.29 -0.59
CA ALA A 79 23.29 -10.24 -1.44
C ALA A 79 23.65 -11.54 -0.69
N LEU A 80 24.07 -11.43 0.57
CA LEU A 80 24.29 -12.58 1.45
C LEU A 80 23.01 -13.40 1.62
N ALA A 81 21.88 -12.73 1.90
CA ALA A 81 20.59 -13.39 2.05
C ALA A 81 20.17 -14.15 0.77
N GLU A 82 20.34 -13.54 -0.41
CA GLU A 82 20.03 -14.17 -1.70
C GLU A 82 20.92 -15.38 -2.00
N ILE A 83 22.23 -15.28 -1.74
CA ILE A 83 23.16 -16.41 -1.92
C ILE A 83 22.79 -17.58 -1.00
N LEU A 84 22.49 -17.29 0.27
CA LEU A 84 22.07 -18.30 1.25
C LEU A 84 20.74 -18.94 0.84
N LEU A 85 19.76 -18.13 0.42
CA LEU A 85 18.46 -18.63 -0.04
C LEU A 85 18.62 -19.54 -1.28
N ALA A 86 19.41 -19.11 -2.26
CA ALA A 86 19.71 -19.87 -3.46
C ALA A 86 20.50 -21.16 -3.19
N ALA A 87 21.31 -21.18 -2.12
CA ALA A 87 22.02 -22.38 -1.63
C ALA A 87 21.15 -23.30 -0.76
N GLY A 88 19.86 -22.96 -0.53
CA GLY A 88 18.96 -23.74 0.31
C GLY A 88 19.19 -23.56 1.82
N GLN A 89 19.95 -22.54 2.23
CA GLN A 89 20.26 -22.23 3.64
C GLN A 89 19.27 -21.21 4.20
N THR A 90 17.98 -21.54 4.14
CA THR A 90 16.86 -20.63 4.46
C THR A 90 16.93 -20.04 5.86
N ASP A 91 17.37 -20.82 6.87
CA ASP A 91 17.45 -20.34 8.25
C ASP A 91 18.59 -19.35 8.50
N GLN A 92 19.65 -19.42 7.70
CA GLN A 92 20.73 -18.43 7.72
C GLN A 92 20.36 -17.18 6.90
N ALA A 93 19.59 -17.35 5.82
CA ALA A 93 19.11 -16.24 4.99
C ALA A 93 18.11 -15.33 5.72
N ALA A 94 17.24 -15.92 6.55
CA ALA A 94 16.13 -15.23 7.19
C ALA A 94 16.52 -13.99 8.00
N PRO A 95 17.43 -14.08 9.00
CA PRO A 95 17.77 -12.92 9.82
C PRO A 95 18.38 -11.77 9.00
N LEU A 96 19.09 -12.07 7.90
CA LEU A 96 19.66 -11.06 7.01
C LEU A 96 18.57 -10.36 6.18
N ALA A 97 17.70 -11.14 5.53
CA ALA A 97 16.60 -10.59 4.73
C ALA A 97 15.63 -9.77 5.59
N GLU A 98 15.29 -10.28 6.78
CA GLU A 98 14.42 -9.61 7.75
C GLU A 98 15.07 -8.33 8.29
N ALA A 99 16.37 -8.32 8.56
CA ALA A 99 17.09 -7.10 8.95
C ALA A 99 17.10 -6.05 7.84
N CYS A 100 17.34 -6.45 6.58
CA CYS A 100 17.25 -5.55 5.43
C CYS A 100 15.85 -4.95 5.26
N HIS A 101 14.81 -5.75 5.45
CA HIS A 101 13.42 -5.28 5.40
C HIS A 101 13.08 -4.37 6.59
N ALA A 102 13.52 -4.70 7.79
CA ALA A 102 13.30 -3.87 8.98
C ALA A 102 13.99 -2.51 8.87
N ALA A 103 15.15 -2.44 8.21
CA ALA A 103 15.87 -1.19 7.97
C ALA A 103 15.17 -0.29 6.95
N ASP A 104 14.48 -0.85 5.95
CA ASP A 104 13.69 -0.12 4.97
C ASP A 104 12.46 -0.96 4.56
N PRO A 105 11.32 -0.82 5.27
CA PRO A 105 10.12 -1.58 4.96
C PRO A 105 9.57 -1.32 3.56
N GLY A 106 9.92 -0.18 2.94
CA GLY A 106 9.50 0.20 1.59
C GLY A 106 10.34 -0.43 0.47
N ASP A 107 11.49 -1.04 0.78
CA ASP A 107 12.34 -1.67 -0.24
C ASP A 107 11.71 -2.97 -0.76
N LEU A 108 11.37 -2.98 -2.06
CA LEU A 108 10.71 -4.10 -2.71
C LEU A 108 11.63 -5.30 -2.95
N LYS A 109 12.96 -5.14 -2.98
CA LYS A 109 13.92 -6.24 -3.07
C LYS A 109 14.00 -6.99 -1.74
N ALA A 110 14.05 -6.27 -0.62
CA ALA A 110 14.01 -6.88 0.70
C ALA A 110 12.67 -7.58 0.96
N GLN A 111 11.55 -6.91 0.65
CA GLN A 111 10.22 -7.54 0.74
C GLN A 111 10.11 -8.80 -0.12
N ASP A 112 10.60 -8.77 -1.36
CA ASP A 112 10.59 -9.92 -2.26
C ASP A 112 11.42 -11.09 -1.73
N THR A 113 12.60 -10.82 -1.18
CA THR A 113 13.50 -11.84 -0.62
C THR A 113 12.83 -12.56 0.56
N VAL A 114 12.27 -11.80 1.50
CA VAL A 114 11.53 -12.34 2.66
C VAL A 114 10.30 -13.12 2.18
N PHE A 115 9.55 -12.61 1.20
CA PHE A 115 8.40 -13.31 0.63
C PHE A 115 8.80 -14.66 0.01
N ARG A 116 9.88 -14.71 -0.79
CA ARG A 116 10.40 -15.95 -1.38
C ARG A 116 10.91 -16.92 -0.33
N LEU A 117 11.52 -16.40 0.73
CA LEU A 117 11.96 -17.20 1.87
C LEU A 117 10.78 -17.89 2.55
N GLU A 118 9.72 -17.15 2.86
CA GLU A 118 8.50 -17.74 3.45
C GLU A 118 7.81 -18.72 2.49
N HIS A 119 7.77 -18.39 1.20
CA HIS A 119 7.23 -19.29 0.17
C HIS A 119 8.02 -20.60 0.14
N THR A 120 9.35 -20.53 0.21
CA THR A 120 10.24 -21.69 0.27
C THR A 120 10.00 -22.53 1.54
N ARG A 121 9.82 -21.89 2.70
CA ARG A 121 9.48 -22.60 3.95
C ARG A 121 8.15 -23.36 3.85
N ARG A 122 7.15 -22.80 3.16
CA ARG A 122 5.81 -23.39 3.03
C ARG A 122 5.72 -24.48 1.96
N HIS A 123 6.46 -24.33 0.86
CA HIS A 123 6.30 -25.15 -0.35
C HIS A 123 7.54 -25.96 -0.74
N GLY A 124 8.65 -25.81 -0.02
CA GLY A 124 9.94 -26.39 -0.37
C GLY A 124 10.74 -25.50 -1.33
N PRO A 125 11.98 -25.91 -1.68
CA PRO A 125 12.86 -25.15 -2.57
C PRO A 125 12.21 -24.95 -3.94
N PRO A 126 12.28 -23.72 -4.51
CA PRO A 126 11.67 -23.44 -5.80
C PRO A 126 12.42 -24.14 -6.94
N ASP A 127 11.72 -24.39 -8.04
CA ASP A 127 12.36 -24.67 -9.33
C ASP A 127 13.23 -23.45 -9.71
N PRO A 128 14.54 -23.62 -9.97
CA PRO A 128 15.43 -22.52 -10.35
C PRO A 128 14.91 -21.68 -11.52
N ASP A 129 14.15 -22.27 -12.45
CA ASP A 129 13.61 -21.55 -13.62
C ASP A 129 12.32 -20.77 -13.29
N ARG A 130 11.77 -20.92 -12.08
CA ARG A 130 10.55 -20.25 -11.61
C ARG A 130 10.76 -19.27 -10.46
N VAL A 131 12.00 -19.13 -9.99
CA VAL A 131 12.35 -18.15 -8.94
C VAL A 131 12.01 -16.74 -9.41
N GLY A 132 11.39 -15.97 -8.53
CA GLY A 132 10.89 -14.62 -8.83
C GLY A 132 9.53 -14.61 -9.54
N HIS A 133 8.88 -15.76 -9.71
CA HIS A 133 7.53 -15.92 -10.26
C HIS A 133 6.60 -16.70 -9.32
N GLU A 134 6.78 -16.55 -8.01
CA GLU A 134 6.04 -17.27 -6.97
C GLU A 134 4.53 -16.98 -7.00
N LEU A 135 4.11 -15.87 -7.62
CA LEU A 135 2.70 -15.52 -7.81
C LEU A 135 2.18 -15.87 -9.22
N ALA A 136 2.91 -16.67 -10.01
CA ALA A 136 2.45 -17.14 -11.31
C ALA A 136 1.12 -17.90 -11.19
N GLY A 137 0.18 -17.60 -12.09
CA GLY A 137 -1.18 -18.15 -12.04
C GLY A 137 -2.13 -17.39 -11.10
N GLN A 138 -1.69 -16.27 -10.51
CA GLN A 138 -2.53 -15.33 -9.78
C GLN A 138 -2.59 -14.00 -10.55
N TYR A 139 -3.69 -13.25 -10.37
CA TYR A 139 -3.98 -12.04 -11.15
C TYR A 139 -4.56 -10.93 -10.28
N CYS A 140 -4.02 -9.72 -10.47
CA CYS A 140 -4.55 -8.47 -9.93
C CYS A 140 -5.00 -7.56 -11.08
N PRO A 141 -6.27 -7.08 -11.10
CA PRO A 141 -6.74 -6.19 -12.16
C PRO A 141 -6.31 -4.73 -11.99
N HIS A 142 -5.87 -4.31 -10.79
CA HIS A 142 -5.65 -2.89 -10.48
C HIS A 142 -4.73 -2.15 -11.45
N PRO A 143 -3.57 -2.69 -11.87
CA PRO A 143 -2.71 -1.98 -12.83
C PRO A 143 -3.36 -1.67 -14.18
N TRP A 144 -4.44 -2.39 -14.53
CA TRP A 144 -5.23 -2.18 -15.75
C TRP A 144 -6.47 -1.32 -15.55
N SER A 145 -6.85 -1.03 -14.30
CA SER A 145 -8.15 -0.44 -13.99
C SER A 145 -8.09 0.76 -13.06
N LYS A 146 -6.99 1.01 -12.34
CA LYS A 146 -6.88 2.04 -11.29
C LYS A 146 -5.73 3.01 -11.55
N MET A 147 -5.98 4.30 -11.30
CA MET A 147 -4.94 5.32 -11.10
C MET A 147 -5.11 5.98 -9.74
N ASP A 148 -3.99 6.26 -9.07
CA ASP A 148 -3.95 6.88 -7.74
C ASP A 148 -3.00 8.09 -7.78
N PHE A 149 -3.56 9.27 -7.58
CA PHE A 149 -2.90 10.57 -7.72
C PHE A 149 -2.48 11.11 -6.36
N GLN A 150 -1.18 11.33 -6.15
CA GLN A 150 -0.62 11.72 -4.86
C GLN A 150 -0.40 13.23 -4.74
N VAL A 151 -0.22 13.66 -3.50
CA VAL A 151 -0.03 15.04 -3.02
C VAL A 151 1.19 15.75 -3.61
N ASP A 152 2.24 15.00 -3.90
CA ASP A 152 3.51 15.47 -4.46
C ASP A 152 3.50 15.45 -6.01
N GLY A 153 2.37 15.06 -6.61
CA GLY A 153 2.22 14.89 -8.05
C GLY A 153 2.49 13.46 -8.51
N ALA A 154 3.08 12.59 -7.69
CA ALA A 154 3.33 11.21 -8.08
C ALA A 154 2.03 10.49 -8.46
N VAL A 155 2.10 9.64 -9.46
CA VAL A 155 0.94 8.85 -9.93
C VAL A 155 1.31 7.38 -9.91
N THR A 156 0.43 6.55 -9.37
CA THR A 156 0.63 5.08 -9.34
C THR A 156 -0.59 4.38 -9.94
N LEU A 157 -0.42 3.13 -10.40
CA LEU A 157 -1.50 2.31 -10.99
C LEU A 157 -2.20 1.38 -9.97
N CYS A 158 -1.98 1.60 -8.68
CA CYS A 158 -2.53 0.84 -7.57
C CYS A 158 -2.51 1.76 -6.33
N CYS A 159 -2.67 1.22 -5.13
CA CYS A 159 -2.47 2.00 -3.91
C CYS A 159 -0.98 2.33 -3.74
N SER A 160 -0.66 3.60 -3.51
CA SER A 160 0.72 4.07 -3.32
C SER A 160 1.43 3.43 -2.13
N ALA A 161 0.68 2.98 -1.11
CA ALA A 161 1.23 2.26 0.04
C ALA A 161 1.83 0.89 -0.34
N TRP A 162 1.29 0.24 -1.39
CA TRP A 162 1.69 -1.11 -1.79
C TRP A 162 2.51 -1.14 -3.10
N MET A 163 2.50 -0.05 -3.86
CA MET A 163 3.21 0.05 -5.13
C MET A 163 3.83 1.45 -5.24
N PRO A 164 5.03 1.65 -4.66
CA PRO A 164 5.63 2.97 -4.51
C PRO A 164 6.20 3.54 -5.83
N ALA A 165 6.29 2.73 -6.88
CA ALA A 165 6.83 3.14 -8.17
C ALA A 165 5.88 4.11 -8.89
N SER A 166 6.28 5.38 -8.96
CA SER A 166 5.54 6.42 -9.69
C SER A 166 5.71 6.29 -11.20
N VAL A 167 4.60 6.31 -11.94
CA VAL A 167 4.58 6.29 -13.42
C VAL A 167 4.81 7.66 -14.06
N GLY A 168 4.86 8.72 -13.26
CA GLY A 168 5.15 10.09 -13.67
C GLY A 168 4.55 11.12 -12.72
N ASP A 169 4.46 12.37 -13.16
CA ASP A 169 3.98 13.50 -12.36
C ASP A 169 2.70 14.10 -12.98
N LEU A 170 1.64 14.14 -12.18
CA LEU A 170 0.32 14.67 -12.55
C LEU A 170 0.38 16.10 -13.08
N PHE A 171 1.28 16.91 -12.58
CA PHE A 171 1.37 18.32 -12.93
C PHE A 171 2.15 18.55 -14.23
N THR A 172 3.04 17.64 -14.64
CA THR A 172 3.85 17.82 -15.84
C THR A 172 3.45 16.89 -16.99
N ASP A 173 3.08 15.65 -16.71
CA ASP A 173 2.83 14.63 -17.73
C ASP A 173 1.37 14.61 -18.20
N SER A 174 1.14 14.15 -19.44
CA SER A 174 -0.21 13.88 -19.93
C SER A 174 -0.78 12.59 -19.32
N VAL A 175 -2.11 12.52 -19.21
CA VAL A 175 -2.77 11.32 -18.66
C VAL A 175 -2.46 10.07 -19.49
N GLU A 176 -2.40 10.17 -20.83
CA GLU A 176 -2.00 9.04 -21.69
C GLU A 176 -0.57 8.58 -21.40
N ARG A 177 0.37 9.51 -21.17
CA ARG A 177 1.76 9.15 -20.83
C ARG A 177 1.86 8.48 -19.47
N LEU A 178 1.06 8.91 -18.50
CA LEU A 178 0.97 8.30 -17.17
C LEU A 178 0.35 6.90 -17.26
N TRP A 179 -0.73 6.74 -18.02
CA TRP A 179 -1.49 5.50 -18.11
C TRP A 179 -0.85 4.42 -18.99
N ASN A 180 -0.14 4.81 -20.05
CA ASN A 180 0.41 3.91 -21.06
C ASN A 180 1.92 4.05 -21.26
N GLY A 181 2.60 4.76 -20.36
CA GLY A 181 4.05 4.91 -20.38
C GLY A 181 4.84 3.61 -20.26
N PRO A 182 6.17 3.63 -20.52
CA PRO A 182 7.01 2.46 -20.43
C PRO A 182 6.92 1.73 -19.08
N LEU A 183 6.96 2.48 -17.96
CA LEU A 183 6.86 1.91 -16.61
C LEU A 183 5.46 1.35 -16.32
N ALA A 184 4.40 2.03 -16.77
CA ALA A 184 3.03 1.55 -16.62
C ALA A 184 2.82 0.19 -17.31
N GLN A 185 3.36 0.06 -18.53
CA GLN A 185 3.34 -1.20 -19.25
C GLN A 185 4.24 -2.25 -18.59
N ASP A 186 5.37 -1.86 -18.00
CA ASP A 186 6.25 -2.78 -17.30
C ASP A 186 5.59 -3.35 -16.04
N ILE A 187 4.97 -2.50 -15.22
CA ILE A 187 4.18 -2.94 -14.06
C ILE A 187 3.17 -4.01 -14.48
N ARG A 188 2.40 -3.76 -15.56
CA ARG A 188 1.42 -4.72 -16.09
C ARG A 188 2.09 -6.02 -16.56
N ARG A 189 3.25 -5.98 -17.22
CA ARG A 189 4.02 -7.18 -17.59
C ARG A 189 4.43 -7.99 -16.36
N THR A 190 4.96 -7.33 -15.32
CA THR A 190 5.39 -8.02 -14.09
C THR A 190 4.22 -8.64 -13.32
N VAL A 191 3.01 -8.07 -13.40
CA VAL A 191 1.83 -8.72 -12.83
C VAL A 191 1.36 -9.88 -13.69
N ALA A 192 1.44 -9.75 -15.02
CA ALA A 192 1.05 -10.80 -15.95
C ALA A 192 1.97 -12.03 -15.91
N ASP A 193 3.28 -11.84 -15.71
CA ASP A 193 4.24 -12.94 -15.62
C ASP A 193 4.34 -13.56 -14.21
N GLY A 194 3.63 -13.00 -13.22
CA GLY A 194 3.62 -13.51 -11.84
C GLY A 194 4.78 -13.06 -10.96
N SER A 195 5.65 -12.15 -11.44
CA SER A 195 6.77 -11.63 -10.66
C SER A 195 6.40 -10.49 -9.70
N TYR A 196 5.38 -9.71 -10.03
CA TYR A 196 4.85 -8.61 -9.22
C TYR A 196 5.97 -7.70 -8.69
N ARG A 197 6.98 -7.40 -9.51
CA ARG A 197 8.23 -6.76 -9.05
C ARG A 197 8.02 -5.37 -8.46
N TYR A 198 6.96 -4.68 -8.87
CA TYR A 198 6.62 -3.35 -8.37
C TYR A 198 5.67 -3.39 -7.16
N CYS A 199 5.21 -4.56 -6.74
CA CYS A 199 4.30 -4.71 -5.62
C CYS A 199 5.06 -5.06 -4.33
N GLY A 200 4.72 -4.37 -3.25
CA GLY A 200 5.11 -4.71 -1.89
C GLY A 200 4.46 -6.02 -1.46
N LYS A 201 5.17 -7.14 -1.61
CA LYS A 201 4.64 -8.49 -1.37
C LYS A 201 4.29 -8.75 0.10
N LEU A 202 4.90 -8.02 1.03
CA LEU A 202 4.61 -8.10 2.46
C LEU A 202 3.60 -7.04 2.93
N ALA A 203 3.36 -6.02 2.12
CA ALA A 203 2.51 -4.89 2.47
C ALA A 203 1.12 -5.00 1.81
N CYS A 204 1.06 -5.44 0.55
CA CYS A 204 -0.16 -5.50 -0.24
C CYS A 204 -1.20 -6.46 0.34
N SER A 205 -2.34 -5.91 0.79
CA SER A 205 -3.45 -6.68 1.38
C SER A 205 -4.11 -7.69 0.44
N PHE A 206 -3.88 -7.60 -0.88
CA PHE A 206 -4.32 -8.61 -1.83
C PHE A 206 -3.38 -9.82 -1.88
N ILE A 207 -2.08 -9.61 -1.71
CA ILE A 207 -1.07 -10.67 -1.69
C ILE A 207 -1.09 -11.36 -0.33
N THR A 208 -0.88 -10.60 0.75
CA THR A 208 -0.84 -11.15 2.12
C THR A 208 -2.19 -11.76 2.53
N GLY A 209 -3.29 -11.14 2.10
CA GLY A 209 -4.65 -11.64 2.31
C GLY A 209 -5.07 -12.77 1.37
N ARG A 210 -4.21 -13.23 0.45
CA ARG A 210 -4.51 -14.29 -0.55
C ARG A 210 -5.79 -14.02 -1.37
N LYS A 211 -5.99 -12.76 -1.79
CA LYS A 211 -7.18 -12.27 -2.52
C LYS A 211 -6.94 -12.09 -4.01
N LEU A 212 -5.75 -12.43 -4.50
CA LEU A 212 -5.49 -12.45 -5.93
C LEU A 212 -6.41 -13.47 -6.61
N LYS A 213 -6.87 -13.13 -7.81
CA LYS A 213 -7.83 -13.93 -8.56
C LYS A 213 -7.10 -14.90 -9.48
N THR A 214 -7.80 -15.90 -9.99
CA THR A 214 -7.33 -16.63 -11.17
C THR A 214 -7.28 -15.67 -12.37
N PRO A 215 -6.25 -15.76 -13.24
CA PRO A 215 -6.20 -15.03 -14.49
C PRO A 215 -7.46 -15.27 -15.34
N PRO A 216 -7.87 -14.30 -16.17
CA PRO A 216 -8.93 -14.52 -17.15
C PRO A 216 -8.58 -15.68 -18.09
N PRO A 217 -9.56 -16.38 -18.68
CA PRO A 217 -9.32 -17.49 -19.61
C PRO A 217 -8.41 -17.11 -20.79
N ASP A 218 -8.56 -15.89 -21.30
CA ASP A 218 -7.75 -15.34 -22.40
C ASP A 218 -6.42 -14.71 -21.93
N GLY A 219 -6.08 -14.88 -20.65
CA GLY A 219 -4.94 -14.27 -20.00
C GLY A 219 -5.17 -12.82 -19.54
N PRO A 220 -4.17 -12.21 -18.88
CA PRO A 220 -4.20 -10.80 -18.51
C PRO A 220 -4.37 -9.89 -19.75
N PRO A 221 -5.05 -8.74 -19.63
CA PRO A 221 -5.19 -7.82 -20.76
C PRO A 221 -3.83 -7.27 -21.23
N PRO A 222 -3.73 -6.75 -22.46
CA PRO A 222 -2.45 -6.23 -22.98
C PRO A 222 -1.89 -5.11 -22.09
N PRO A 223 -0.54 -5.01 -21.96
CA PRO A 223 0.08 -3.97 -21.14
C PRO A 223 -0.25 -2.55 -21.57
N ARG A 224 -0.42 -2.30 -22.88
CA ARG A 224 -0.91 -1.02 -23.38
C ARG A 224 -2.43 -1.05 -23.49
N ARG A 225 -3.10 0.01 -23.03
CA ARG A 225 -4.55 0.14 -23.00
C ARG A 225 -5.05 1.18 -23.99
N GLN A 226 -6.18 0.87 -24.60
CA GLN A 226 -6.93 1.84 -25.41
C GLN A 226 -7.95 2.61 -24.57
N SER A 227 -8.52 1.96 -23.54
CA SER A 227 -9.42 2.58 -22.58
C SER A 227 -8.66 3.27 -21.44
N GLY A 228 -9.21 4.36 -20.90
CA GLY A 228 -8.76 4.93 -19.64
C GLY A 228 -8.96 4.02 -18.42
N PRO A 229 -8.46 4.43 -17.24
CA PRO A 229 -8.72 3.76 -15.96
C PRO A 229 -10.20 3.84 -15.58
N SER A 230 -10.76 2.72 -15.14
CA SER A 230 -12.13 2.67 -14.61
C SER A 230 -12.27 3.23 -13.19
N ILE A 231 -11.18 3.27 -12.42
CA ILE A 231 -11.14 3.70 -11.01
C ILE A 231 -10.06 4.77 -10.88
N VAL A 232 -10.42 5.89 -10.28
CA VAL A 232 -9.51 7.02 -10.06
C VAL A 232 -9.55 7.43 -8.60
N ASN A 233 -8.41 7.41 -7.90
CA ASN A 233 -8.29 7.95 -6.55
C ASN A 233 -7.58 9.30 -6.58
N LEU A 234 -8.22 10.34 -6.04
CA LEU A 234 -7.69 11.69 -6.03
C LEU A 234 -7.17 12.04 -4.64
N SER A 235 -5.85 12.11 -4.50
CA SER A 235 -5.17 12.46 -3.25
C SER A 235 -4.20 13.62 -3.45
N PHE A 236 -4.37 14.48 -4.46
CA PHE A 236 -3.41 15.55 -4.77
C PHE A 236 -3.57 16.84 -3.92
N ASP A 237 -4.68 17.03 -3.21
CA ASP A 237 -4.92 18.19 -2.34
C ASP A 237 -5.08 17.75 -0.88
N LYS A 238 -4.11 18.15 -0.04
CA LYS A 238 -4.06 17.82 1.40
C LYS A 238 -5.00 18.66 2.26
N THR A 239 -5.76 19.61 1.72
CA THR A 239 -6.57 20.54 2.54
C THR A 239 -7.50 19.80 3.49
N CYS A 240 -7.42 20.09 4.79
CA CYS A 240 -8.24 19.50 5.85
C CYS A 240 -8.32 20.42 7.07
N ASN A 241 -9.48 20.46 7.72
CA ASN A 241 -9.77 21.30 8.88
C ASN A 241 -9.30 20.70 10.23
N LEU A 242 -8.82 19.45 10.26
CA LEU A 242 -8.40 18.77 11.49
C LEU A 242 -6.89 18.61 11.61
N ALA A 243 -6.41 18.40 12.84
CA ALA A 243 -5.03 18.16 13.21
C ALA A 243 -4.85 16.79 13.88
N CYS A 244 -5.31 15.73 13.20
CA CYS A 244 -5.28 14.37 13.75
C CYS A 244 -3.83 13.88 13.90
N PRO A 245 -3.31 13.56 15.10
CA PRO A 245 -1.88 13.29 15.33
C PRO A 245 -1.28 12.19 14.44
N SER A 246 -2.06 11.13 14.17
CA SER A 246 -1.68 10.01 13.29
C SER A 246 -1.62 10.36 11.80
N CYS A 247 -2.09 11.54 11.41
CA CYS A 247 -2.18 11.98 10.01
C CYS A 247 -1.40 13.27 9.75
N ARG A 248 -1.57 14.29 10.59
CA ARG A 248 -0.95 15.61 10.43
C ARG A 248 -0.90 16.38 11.75
N PRO A 249 0.14 17.20 11.98
CA PRO A 249 0.26 17.92 13.24
C PRO A 249 -0.69 19.12 13.34
N HIS A 250 -1.12 19.72 12.23
CA HIS A 250 -1.91 20.97 12.16
C HIS A 250 -2.95 20.89 11.01
N PRO A 251 -4.02 21.71 11.02
CA PRO A 251 -4.90 21.87 9.87
C PRO A 251 -4.11 22.37 8.65
N ILE A 252 -4.54 21.96 7.45
CA ILE A 252 -3.87 22.33 6.19
C ILE A 252 -4.88 23.02 5.29
N ALA A 253 -4.47 24.14 4.69
CA ALA A 253 -5.24 24.81 3.66
C ALA A 253 -4.32 25.13 2.47
N ALA A 254 -4.74 24.76 1.27
CA ALA A 254 -4.02 25.10 0.05
C ALA A 254 -3.94 26.63 -0.12
N ARG A 255 -2.74 27.11 -0.43
CA ARG A 255 -2.48 28.50 -0.82
C ARG A 255 -3.12 28.80 -2.16
N GLU A 256 -3.17 30.08 -2.54
CA GLU A 256 -3.82 30.50 -3.78
C GLU A 256 -3.11 29.97 -5.05
N ASP A 257 -1.78 29.96 -5.05
CA ASP A 257 -0.97 29.39 -6.12
C ASP A 257 -1.17 27.87 -6.24
N GLU A 258 -1.15 27.16 -5.12
CA GLU A 258 -1.41 25.71 -5.07
C GLU A 258 -2.82 25.39 -5.58
N ARG A 259 -3.84 26.10 -5.09
CA ARG A 259 -5.22 25.94 -5.53
C ARG A 259 -5.38 26.23 -7.02
N THR A 260 -4.72 27.25 -7.55
CA THR A 260 -4.77 27.57 -8.98
C THR A 260 -4.20 26.43 -9.81
N ARG A 261 -3.06 25.86 -9.39
CA ARG A 261 -2.44 24.69 -10.03
C ARG A 261 -3.34 23.45 -9.95
N TYR A 262 -3.96 23.20 -8.80
CA TYR A 262 -4.89 22.08 -8.63
C TYR A 262 -6.13 22.23 -9.50
N ASP A 263 -6.75 23.41 -9.52
CA ASP A 263 -7.92 23.69 -10.35
C ASP A 263 -7.57 23.55 -11.84
N GLN A 264 -6.39 24.00 -12.28
CA GLN A 264 -5.93 23.80 -13.66
C GLN A 264 -5.84 22.32 -14.02
N VAL A 265 -5.19 21.51 -13.18
CA VAL A 265 -5.10 20.05 -13.38
C VAL A 265 -6.47 19.39 -13.39
N VAL A 266 -7.40 19.86 -12.54
CA VAL A 266 -8.77 19.35 -12.52
C VAL A 266 -9.43 19.54 -13.88
N GLU A 267 -9.35 20.75 -14.45
CA GLU A 267 -9.97 21.08 -15.73
C GLU A 267 -9.30 20.35 -16.91
N GLU A 268 -7.97 20.37 -16.96
CA GLU A 268 -7.21 19.89 -18.11
C GLU A 268 -7.04 18.37 -18.15
N LYS A 269 -7.01 17.71 -16.99
CA LYS A 269 -6.63 16.30 -16.88
C LYS A 269 -7.70 15.45 -16.19
N ILE A 270 -8.19 15.88 -15.03
CA ILE A 270 -9.06 15.03 -14.20
C ILE A 270 -10.48 14.93 -14.77
N LEU A 271 -11.12 16.04 -15.13
CA LEU A 271 -12.48 16.00 -15.68
C LEU A 271 -12.58 15.17 -16.97
N PRO A 272 -11.67 15.31 -17.96
CA PRO A 272 -11.65 14.43 -19.12
C PRO A 272 -11.42 12.96 -18.77
N LEU A 273 -10.48 12.68 -17.85
CA LEU A 273 -10.19 11.33 -17.40
C LEU A 273 -11.42 10.66 -16.75
N LEU A 274 -12.17 11.42 -15.97
CA LEU A 274 -13.34 10.93 -15.26
C LEU A 274 -14.55 10.68 -16.17
N ALA A 275 -14.57 11.18 -17.41
CA ALA A 275 -15.63 10.90 -18.37
C ALA A 275 -15.61 9.42 -18.84
N GLU A 276 -14.46 8.76 -18.78
CA GLU A 276 -14.31 7.32 -19.08
C GLU A 276 -14.28 6.44 -17.82
N ALA A 277 -14.17 7.05 -16.65
CA ALA A 277 -14.09 6.33 -15.39
C ALA A 277 -15.48 5.88 -14.90
N ARG A 278 -15.50 4.76 -14.19
CA ARG A 278 -16.69 4.26 -13.50
C ARG A 278 -16.74 4.71 -12.05
N ARG A 279 -15.60 4.94 -11.41
CA ARG A 279 -15.51 5.28 -9.99
C ARG A 279 -14.45 6.33 -9.72
N VAL A 280 -14.77 7.33 -8.89
CA VAL A 280 -13.80 8.26 -8.33
C VAL A 280 -13.84 8.24 -6.80
N GLU A 281 -12.66 8.21 -6.18
CA GLU A 281 -12.46 8.33 -4.73
C GLU A 281 -11.94 9.74 -4.39
N ILE A 282 -12.68 10.49 -3.55
CA ILE A 282 -12.39 11.88 -3.16
C ILE A 282 -12.55 12.04 -1.65
N THR A 283 -11.49 12.15 -0.85
CA THR A 283 -10.06 12.14 -1.21
C THR A 283 -9.27 11.32 -0.20
N GLY A 284 -8.18 10.70 -0.65
CA GLY A 284 -7.29 9.93 0.22
C GLY A 284 -6.34 10.77 1.08
N SER A 285 -6.22 12.10 0.89
CA SER A 285 -5.19 12.92 1.58
C SER A 285 -5.69 14.20 2.26
N GLY A 286 -6.94 14.58 2.05
CA GLY A 286 -7.55 15.79 2.60
C GLY A 286 -8.97 15.53 3.11
N ASP A 287 -9.80 16.57 3.09
CA ASP A 287 -11.24 16.46 3.29
C ASP A 287 -12.00 17.14 2.14
N PRO A 288 -12.97 16.46 1.49
CA PRO A 288 -13.67 16.99 0.31
C PRO A 288 -14.51 18.22 0.60
N PHE A 289 -14.95 18.43 1.85
CA PHE A 289 -15.73 19.60 2.25
C PHE A 289 -14.84 20.76 2.73
N ALA A 290 -13.64 20.47 3.24
CA ALA A 290 -12.63 21.49 3.54
C ALA A 290 -12.02 22.09 2.26
N SER A 291 -11.66 21.24 1.28
CA SER A 291 -11.02 21.67 0.04
C SER A 291 -11.96 22.48 -0.86
N LYS A 292 -11.52 23.68 -1.26
CA LYS A 292 -12.24 24.48 -2.28
C LYS A 292 -12.18 23.81 -3.65
N THR A 293 -11.04 23.20 -3.99
CA THR A 293 -10.82 22.50 -5.25
C THR A 293 -11.73 21.26 -5.36
N PHE A 294 -11.78 20.41 -4.34
CA PHE A 294 -12.67 19.24 -4.39
C PHE A 294 -14.14 19.61 -4.38
N ARG A 295 -14.57 20.64 -3.62
CA ARG A 295 -15.95 21.14 -3.72
C ARG A 295 -16.28 21.66 -5.13
N ARG A 296 -15.33 22.31 -5.81
CA ARG A 296 -15.49 22.75 -7.20
C ARG A 296 -15.58 21.56 -8.14
N LEU A 297 -14.69 20.58 -8.01
CA LEU A 297 -14.71 19.34 -8.77
C LEU A 297 -16.06 18.63 -8.63
N LEU A 298 -16.55 18.43 -7.41
CA LEU A 298 -17.85 17.78 -7.16
C LEU A 298 -18.99 18.48 -7.91
N ARG A 299 -19.06 19.81 -7.88
CA ARG A 299 -20.06 20.56 -8.67
C ARG A 299 -19.88 20.41 -10.18
N ARG A 300 -18.64 20.27 -10.65
CA ARG A 300 -18.33 20.08 -12.07
C ARG A 300 -18.65 18.68 -12.58
N LEU A 301 -18.74 17.69 -11.69
CA LEU A 301 -19.14 16.32 -12.01
C LEU A 301 -20.66 16.14 -12.18
N ASP A 302 -21.46 17.22 -12.16
CA ASP A 302 -22.92 17.18 -12.33
C ASP A 302 -23.35 17.08 -13.82
N GLY A 303 -22.40 17.17 -14.76
CA GLY A 303 -22.65 17.12 -16.20
C GLY A 303 -23.04 15.72 -16.73
N PRO A 304 -23.69 15.62 -17.91
CA PRO A 304 -24.06 14.35 -18.53
C PRO A 304 -22.85 13.47 -18.89
N GLU A 305 -21.69 14.06 -19.14
CA GLU A 305 -20.44 13.36 -19.46
C GLU A 305 -19.93 12.47 -18.32
N HIS A 306 -20.36 12.73 -17.08
CA HIS A 306 -20.00 11.94 -15.89
C HIS A 306 -21.19 11.15 -15.33
N ALA A 307 -22.28 10.97 -16.10
CA ALA A 307 -23.51 10.35 -15.61
C ALA A 307 -23.34 8.92 -15.07
N ASN A 308 -22.34 8.19 -15.56
CA ASN A 308 -22.03 6.81 -15.16
C ASN A 308 -20.97 6.72 -14.05
N LEU A 309 -20.53 7.85 -13.48
CA LEU A 309 -19.47 7.91 -12.48
C LEU A 309 -20.03 7.75 -11.06
N ASP A 310 -19.62 6.69 -10.37
CA ASP A 310 -19.83 6.52 -8.93
C ASP A 310 -18.81 7.35 -8.14
N ILE A 311 -19.30 8.24 -7.27
CA ILE A 311 -18.46 9.07 -6.40
C ILE A 311 -18.38 8.44 -5.01
N ILE A 312 -17.17 8.24 -4.52
CA ILE A 312 -16.89 7.76 -3.16
C ILE A 312 -16.25 8.91 -2.39
N LEU A 313 -16.91 9.35 -1.32
CA LEU A 313 -16.37 10.37 -0.46
C LEU A 313 -15.63 9.77 0.72
N MET A 314 -14.45 10.31 1.02
CA MET A 314 -13.68 10.02 2.22
C MET A 314 -13.54 11.33 2.99
N THR A 315 -14.16 11.42 4.16
CA THR A 315 -14.28 12.68 4.92
C THR A 315 -14.13 12.44 6.42
N ASN A 316 -13.73 13.48 7.16
CA ASN A 316 -13.82 13.46 8.63
C ASN A 316 -15.25 13.75 9.14
N GLY A 317 -16.18 14.13 8.25
CA GLY A 317 -17.61 14.30 8.54
C GLY A 317 -17.99 15.61 9.24
N VAL A 318 -17.05 16.39 9.79
CA VAL A 318 -17.37 17.61 10.57
C VAL A 318 -17.95 18.71 9.68
N LEU A 319 -17.43 18.85 8.46
CA LEU A 319 -17.89 19.87 7.50
C LEU A 319 -18.99 19.37 6.55
N ALA A 320 -19.36 18.09 6.62
CA ALA A 320 -20.43 17.47 5.86
C ALA A 320 -21.82 17.79 6.44
N THR A 321 -22.07 19.08 6.71
CA THR A 321 -23.35 19.56 7.23
C THR A 321 -24.47 19.41 6.19
N GLU A 322 -25.72 19.35 6.62
CA GLU A 322 -26.90 19.35 5.72
C GLU A 322 -26.84 20.49 4.70
N ARG A 323 -26.38 21.68 5.12
CA ARG A 323 -26.19 22.83 4.24
C ARG A 323 -25.14 22.57 3.16
N GLU A 324 -23.96 22.06 3.52
CA GLU A 324 -22.90 21.79 2.55
C GLU A 324 -23.26 20.62 1.64
N TRP A 325 -23.97 19.61 2.16
CA TRP A 325 -24.51 18.52 1.36
C TRP A 325 -25.51 19.02 0.32
N GLY A 326 -26.44 19.90 0.72
CA GLY A 326 -27.41 20.53 -0.20
C GLY A 326 -26.76 21.34 -1.31
N ARG A 327 -25.61 21.98 -1.04
CA ARG A 327 -24.83 22.73 -2.05
C ARG A 327 -24.20 21.87 -3.14
N LEU A 328 -24.17 20.55 -2.98
CA LEU A 328 -23.69 19.65 -4.02
C LEU A 328 -24.66 19.59 -5.21
N GLY A 329 -25.92 20.00 -5.05
CA GLY A 329 -26.88 19.97 -6.15
C GLY A 329 -27.23 18.53 -6.55
N THR A 330 -27.45 18.26 -7.82
CA THR A 330 -27.88 16.92 -8.30
C THR A 330 -26.77 15.88 -8.28
N VAL A 331 -25.51 16.29 -8.27
CA VAL A 331 -24.36 15.36 -8.21
C VAL A 331 -24.41 14.43 -6.98
N ARG A 332 -25.10 14.84 -5.91
CA ARG A 332 -25.28 14.00 -4.71
C ARG A 332 -25.92 12.65 -5.00
N GLN A 333 -26.76 12.56 -6.04
CA GLN A 333 -27.38 11.30 -6.49
C GLN A 333 -26.35 10.30 -7.04
N ARG A 334 -25.16 10.79 -7.44
CA ARG A 334 -24.05 9.97 -7.92
C ARG A 334 -23.09 9.55 -6.79
N ILE A 335 -23.25 10.10 -5.58
CA ILE A 335 -22.47 9.68 -4.42
C ILE A 335 -22.92 8.28 -4.02
N ALA A 336 -22.08 7.30 -4.33
CA ALA A 336 -22.35 5.90 -4.07
C ALA A 336 -22.06 5.53 -2.62
N GLU A 337 -21.05 6.15 -2.01
CA GLU A 337 -20.60 5.78 -0.68
C GLU A 337 -19.96 6.99 0.00
N VAL A 338 -20.27 7.16 1.28
CA VAL A 338 -19.55 8.09 2.17
C VAL A 338 -18.85 7.28 3.24
N ASN A 339 -17.52 7.39 3.29
CA ASN A 339 -16.65 6.84 4.30
C ASN A 339 -16.28 7.96 5.28
N VAL A 340 -16.81 7.89 6.50
CA VAL A 340 -16.57 8.91 7.53
C VAL A 340 -15.55 8.40 8.52
N SER A 341 -14.38 9.04 8.56
CA SER A 341 -13.32 8.69 9.49
C SER A 341 -13.61 9.32 10.86
N VAL A 342 -13.86 8.49 11.88
CA VAL A 342 -14.25 8.93 13.23
C VAL A 342 -13.19 8.64 14.29
N ASP A 343 -12.64 7.42 14.31
CA ASP A 343 -11.58 6.94 15.24
C ASP A 343 -11.92 6.92 16.74
N ALA A 344 -13.18 7.12 17.14
CA ALA A 344 -13.59 7.09 18.54
C ALA A 344 -15.10 6.82 18.69
N ALA A 345 -15.51 6.16 19.76
CA ALA A 345 -16.91 6.02 20.17
C ALA A 345 -17.29 7.04 21.27
N ARG A 346 -16.30 7.63 21.95
CA ARG A 346 -16.50 8.61 23.03
C ARG A 346 -15.85 9.94 22.72
N ARG A 347 -16.40 11.00 23.32
CA ARG A 347 -15.93 12.37 23.10
C ARG A 347 -14.48 12.57 23.53
N GLU A 348 -14.10 12.02 24.68
CA GLU A 348 -12.77 12.20 25.25
C GLU A 348 -11.68 11.66 24.33
N THR A 349 -11.92 10.46 23.79
CA THR A 349 -11.05 9.79 22.81
C THR A 349 -11.07 10.53 21.47
N TYR A 350 -12.24 11.02 21.03
CA TYR A 350 -12.36 11.83 19.83
C TYR A 350 -11.55 13.13 19.92
N ASP A 351 -11.67 13.88 21.01
CA ASP A 351 -10.97 15.15 21.21
C ASP A 351 -9.44 14.98 21.20
N LEU A 352 -8.95 13.80 21.65
CA LEU A 352 -7.53 13.44 21.60
C LEU A 352 -7.04 13.16 20.16
N LEU A 353 -7.81 12.38 19.40
CA LEU A 353 -7.40 11.81 18.10
C LEU A 353 -7.81 12.68 16.90
N ARG A 354 -8.88 13.47 17.02
CA ARG A 354 -9.51 14.29 15.98
C ARG A 354 -9.46 15.78 16.30
N ARG A 355 -8.29 16.26 16.71
CA ARG A 355 -8.09 17.64 17.19
C ARG A 355 -8.60 18.67 16.19
N GLY A 356 -9.39 19.63 16.70
CA GLY A 356 -10.09 20.64 15.89
C GLY A 356 -11.47 20.20 15.39
N GLY A 357 -11.89 18.97 15.70
CA GLY A 357 -13.24 18.48 15.43
C GLY A 357 -14.21 18.86 16.54
N ASP A 358 -15.50 18.65 16.27
CA ASP A 358 -16.57 18.76 17.24
C ASP A 358 -17.39 17.46 17.19
N PHE A 359 -17.28 16.66 18.25
CA PHE A 359 -17.94 15.34 18.33
C PHE A 359 -19.47 15.45 18.28
N ALA A 360 -20.04 16.50 18.84
CA ALA A 360 -21.49 16.72 18.83
C ALA A 360 -21.96 17.12 17.43
N ALA A 361 -21.23 18.01 16.75
CA ALA A 361 -21.50 18.38 15.36
C ALA A 361 -21.35 17.17 14.42
N LEU A 362 -20.30 16.36 14.60
CA LEU A 362 -20.13 15.11 13.86
C LEU A 362 -21.32 14.17 14.08
N GLY A 363 -21.75 13.96 15.32
CA GLY A 363 -22.92 13.13 15.63
C GLY A 363 -24.23 13.65 15.02
N HIS A 364 -24.39 14.96 14.84
CA HIS A 364 -25.50 15.53 14.08
C HIS A 364 -25.39 15.21 12.58
N ASN A 365 -24.22 15.44 11.97
CA ASN A 365 -23.99 15.17 10.55
C ASN A 365 -24.11 13.67 10.21
N LEU A 366 -23.65 12.78 11.08
CA LEU A 366 -23.80 11.33 10.92
C LEU A 366 -25.27 10.91 10.91
N ARG A 367 -26.08 11.45 11.83
CA ARG A 367 -27.54 11.20 11.84
C ARG A 367 -28.23 11.73 10.58
N HIS A 368 -27.82 12.88 10.08
CA HIS A 368 -28.32 13.39 8.79
C HIS A 368 -27.97 12.44 7.64
N MET A 369 -26.71 12.02 7.51
CA MET A 369 -26.27 11.08 6.46
C MET A 369 -26.96 9.71 6.59
N ALA A 370 -27.17 9.21 7.81
CA ALA A 370 -27.94 8.00 8.05
C ALA A 370 -29.41 8.17 7.62
N GLY A 371 -30.01 9.34 7.86
CA GLY A 371 -31.33 9.68 7.34
C GLY A 371 -31.40 9.63 5.81
N LEU A 372 -30.41 10.20 5.11
CA LEU A 372 -30.29 10.12 3.65
C LEU A 372 -30.15 8.66 3.18
N ARG A 373 -29.37 7.85 3.90
CA ARG A 373 -29.18 6.43 3.63
C ARG A 373 -30.49 5.64 3.78
N ALA A 374 -31.25 5.91 4.84
CA ALA A 374 -32.55 5.31 5.10
C ALA A 374 -33.62 5.72 4.07
N ALA A 375 -33.57 6.96 3.60
CA ALA A 375 -34.45 7.49 2.55
C ALA A 375 -34.10 6.99 1.13
N GLY A 376 -32.97 6.29 0.96
CA GLY A 376 -32.49 5.83 -0.34
C GLY A 376 -31.79 6.91 -1.19
N GLU A 377 -31.49 8.08 -0.61
CA GLU A 377 -30.76 9.17 -1.26
C GLU A 377 -29.23 8.98 -1.21
N LEU A 378 -28.74 8.19 -0.25
CA LEU A 378 -27.36 7.73 -0.19
C LEU A 378 -27.35 6.21 -0.30
N ARG A 379 -26.50 5.65 -1.17
CA ARG A 379 -26.43 4.20 -1.38
C ARG A 379 -25.73 3.46 -0.24
N HIS A 380 -24.59 3.97 0.22
CA HIS A 380 -23.81 3.37 1.32
C HIS A 380 -23.23 4.43 2.26
N LEU A 381 -23.28 4.14 3.56
CA LEU A 381 -22.63 4.91 4.61
C LEU A 381 -21.75 3.99 5.45
N ARG A 382 -20.48 4.34 5.60
CA ARG A 382 -19.49 3.56 6.33
C ARG A 382 -18.75 4.45 7.34
N LEU A 383 -18.47 3.91 8.52
CA LEU A 383 -17.60 4.54 9.49
C LEU A 383 -16.22 3.90 9.48
N CYS A 384 -15.17 4.71 9.48
CA CYS A 384 -13.78 4.27 9.50
C CYS A 384 -13.13 4.57 10.86
N PHE A 385 -12.25 3.67 11.29
CA PHE A 385 -11.61 3.68 12.59
C PHE A 385 -10.16 3.20 12.48
N VAL A 386 -9.21 4.11 12.63
CA VAL A 386 -7.78 3.75 12.75
C VAL A 386 -7.50 3.30 14.17
N VAL A 387 -7.13 2.02 14.32
CA VAL A 387 -6.93 1.37 15.61
C VAL A 387 -5.58 1.78 16.21
N GLN A 388 -5.63 2.34 17.42
CA GLN A 388 -4.53 2.96 18.14
C GLN A 388 -4.61 2.59 19.63
N ALA A 389 -3.51 2.76 20.37
CA ALA A 389 -3.45 2.49 21.81
C ALA A 389 -4.54 3.25 22.60
N ALA A 390 -4.86 4.48 22.19
CA ALA A 390 -5.85 5.32 22.87
C ALA A 390 -7.32 4.88 22.65
N ASN A 391 -7.62 4.09 21.62
CA ASN A 391 -9.01 3.83 21.22
C ASN A 391 -9.38 2.36 21.02
N PHE A 392 -8.44 1.42 21.03
CA PHE A 392 -8.74 0.02 20.71
C PHE A 392 -9.84 -0.58 21.61
N ARG A 393 -9.89 -0.19 22.89
CA ARG A 393 -10.92 -0.62 23.85
C ARG A 393 -12.33 -0.10 23.52
N GLU A 394 -12.45 0.89 22.63
CA GLU A 394 -13.73 1.42 22.16
C GLU A 394 -14.27 0.70 20.94
N MET A 395 -13.50 -0.20 20.31
CA MET A 395 -13.91 -0.88 19.07
C MET A 395 -15.29 -1.59 19.20
N PRO A 396 -15.59 -2.32 20.29
CA PRO A 396 -16.92 -2.93 20.46
C PRO A 396 -18.06 -1.90 20.59
N ASP A 397 -17.83 -0.83 21.36
CA ASP A 397 -18.80 0.27 21.52
C ASP A 397 -19.02 1.02 20.21
N PHE A 398 -17.95 1.18 19.41
CA PHE A 398 -18.01 1.82 18.11
C PHE A 398 -18.88 1.04 17.14
N VAL A 399 -18.78 -0.30 17.12
CA VAL A 399 -19.68 -1.15 16.33
C VAL A 399 -21.13 -1.00 16.79
N ARG A 400 -21.39 -1.07 18.10
CA ARG A 400 -22.75 -0.88 18.65
C ARG A 400 -23.35 0.45 18.22
N TRP A 401 -22.58 1.53 18.37
CA TRP A 401 -23.00 2.87 17.96
C TRP A 401 -23.26 2.99 16.46
N ALA A 402 -22.44 2.34 15.63
CA ALA A 402 -22.64 2.28 14.19
C ALA A 402 -23.96 1.56 13.82
N GLU A 403 -24.32 0.47 14.52
CA GLU A 403 -25.62 -0.20 14.30
C GLU A 403 -26.79 0.70 14.67
N ASP A 404 -26.71 1.36 15.82
CA ASP A 404 -27.77 2.25 16.31
C ASP A 404 -27.99 3.43 15.36
N LEU A 405 -26.92 3.91 14.71
CA LEU A 405 -27.00 4.92 13.65
C LEU A 405 -27.61 4.39 12.35
N GLY A 406 -27.60 3.07 12.11
CA GLY A 406 -28.09 2.46 10.87
C GLY A 406 -27.12 2.60 9.69
N VAL A 407 -25.80 2.61 9.94
CA VAL A 407 -24.79 2.61 8.87
C VAL A 407 -24.59 1.19 8.31
N ASP A 408 -24.03 1.07 7.10
CA ASP A 408 -23.87 -0.23 6.43
C ASP A 408 -22.66 -1.03 6.93
N ALA A 409 -21.58 -0.36 7.33
CA ALA A 409 -20.33 -1.01 7.71
C ALA A 409 -19.43 -0.16 8.61
N VAL A 410 -18.59 -0.86 9.37
CA VAL A 410 -17.43 -0.32 10.09
C VAL A 410 -16.15 -0.88 9.47
N HIS A 411 -15.20 0.01 9.20
CA HIS A 411 -13.88 -0.37 8.70
C HIS A 411 -12.80 0.01 9.70
N PHE A 412 -12.25 -1.02 10.35
CA PHE A 412 -11.06 -0.88 11.19
C PHE A 412 -9.80 -0.96 10.33
N GLN A 413 -8.86 -0.07 10.59
CA GLN A 413 -7.60 0.03 9.85
C GLN A 413 -6.42 -0.01 10.81
N THR A 414 -5.34 -0.64 10.36
CA THR A 414 -4.06 -0.59 11.06
C THR A 414 -3.49 0.82 11.00
N LEU A 415 -2.89 1.29 12.10
CA LEU A 415 -2.12 2.52 12.08
C LEU A 415 -0.89 2.36 11.18
N LEU A 416 -0.73 3.25 10.20
CA LEU A 416 0.45 3.33 9.35
C LEU A 416 1.33 4.50 9.78
N ASP A 417 2.64 4.38 9.62
CA ASP A 417 3.57 5.48 9.87
C ASP A 417 3.63 6.40 8.64
N TRP A 418 3.00 7.57 8.77
CA TRP A 418 3.01 8.62 7.75
C TRP A 418 4.11 9.67 7.96
N GLY A 419 5.03 9.45 8.92
CA GLY A 419 6.05 10.41 9.32
C GLY A 419 5.49 11.63 10.06
N SER A 420 4.23 11.57 10.54
CA SER A 420 3.60 12.64 11.33
C SER A 420 4.00 12.63 12.80
N MET A 421 4.63 11.54 13.26
CA MET A 421 5.02 11.31 14.65
C MET A 421 6.50 10.91 14.73
N PRO A 422 7.21 11.26 15.82
CA PRO A 422 8.52 10.68 16.09
C PRO A 422 8.43 9.14 16.23
N PRO A 423 9.47 8.37 15.88
CA PRO A 423 9.43 6.90 15.90
C PRO A 423 8.98 6.28 17.23
N GLN A 424 9.43 6.85 18.36
CA GLN A 424 9.01 6.38 19.68
C GLN A 424 7.52 6.61 19.95
N ALA A 425 6.98 7.74 19.49
CA ALA A 425 5.56 8.05 19.63
C ALA A 425 4.70 7.17 18.71
N TYR A 426 5.17 6.88 17.49
CA TYR A 426 4.53 5.90 16.62
C TYR A 426 4.45 4.53 17.30
N ARG A 427 5.58 4.01 17.81
CA ARG A 427 5.60 2.71 18.51
C ARG A 427 4.66 2.67 19.71
N ALA A 428 4.58 3.75 20.49
CA ALA A 428 3.66 3.84 21.63
C ALA A 428 2.18 3.99 21.23
N THR A 429 1.88 4.30 19.98
CA THR A 429 0.51 4.45 19.46
C THR A 429 0.06 3.21 18.67
N ALA A 430 1.00 2.53 18.01
CA ALA A 430 0.82 1.39 17.15
C ALA A 430 0.54 0.10 17.93
N ILE A 431 -0.68 -0.03 18.45
CA ILE A 431 -1.13 -1.16 19.29
C ILE A 431 -1.04 -2.55 18.59
N HIS A 432 -1.00 -2.56 17.27
CA HIS A 432 -0.87 -3.78 16.47
C HIS A 432 0.55 -4.37 16.48
N LEU A 433 1.55 -3.63 16.96
CA LEU A 433 2.92 -4.13 17.06
C LEU A 433 3.03 -5.18 18.18
N PRO A 434 3.63 -6.36 17.91
CA PRO A 434 3.75 -7.43 18.92
C PRO A 434 4.54 -7.05 20.18
N ASP A 435 5.45 -6.07 20.08
CA ASP A 435 6.25 -5.56 21.21
C ASP A 435 5.54 -4.44 22.00
N HIS A 436 4.34 -4.03 21.60
CA HIS A 436 3.57 -3.04 22.33
C HIS A 436 3.11 -3.60 23.70
N PRO A 437 3.27 -2.87 24.83
CA PRO A 437 2.93 -3.38 26.17
C PRO A 437 1.47 -3.84 26.33
N GLU A 438 0.56 -3.22 25.60
CA GLU A 438 -0.88 -3.55 25.62
C GLU A 438 -1.33 -4.45 24.45
N HIS A 439 -0.40 -5.03 23.66
CA HIS A 439 -0.75 -5.85 22.50
C HIS A 439 -1.65 -7.04 22.88
N ALA A 440 -1.36 -7.72 23.99
CA ALA A 440 -2.19 -8.83 24.48
C ALA A 440 -3.63 -8.39 24.78
N ALA A 441 -3.83 -7.23 25.42
CA ALA A 441 -5.15 -6.68 25.67
C ALA A 441 -5.88 -6.31 24.37
N PHE A 442 -5.15 -5.87 23.35
CA PHE A 442 -5.72 -5.65 22.03
C PHE A 442 -6.22 -6.95 21.38
N LEU A 443 -5.46 -8.04 21.46
CA LEU A 443 -5.90 -9.35 20.98
C LEU A 443 -7.16 -9.84 21.70
N GLU A 444 -7.27 -9.59 23.01
CA GLU A 444 -8.49 -9.88 23.78
C GLU A 444 -9.70 -9.09 23.26
N VAL A 445 -9.52 -7.80 22.95
CA VAL A 445 -10.60 -6.97 22.38
C VAL A 445 -11.01 -7.46 21.00
N LEU A 446 -10.06 -7.90 20.15
CA LEU A 446 -10.39 -8.46 18.83
C LEU A 446 -11.32 -9.68 18.89
N ALA A 447 -11.32 -10.40 20.03
CA ALA A 447 -12.21 -11.53 20.26
C ALA A 447 -13.61 -11.14 20.77
N ASP A 448 -13.90 -9.85 20.97
CA ASP A 448 -15.22 -9.39 21.43
C ASP A 448 -16.34 -9.75 20.40
N PRO A 449 -17.47 -10.33 20.84
CA PRO A 449 -18.56 -10.73 19.95
C PRO A 449 -19.14 -9.60 19.10
N ALA A 450 -19.05 -8.34 19.52
CA ALA A 450 -19.48 -7.20 18.72
C ALA A 450 -18.67 -7.07 17.42
N LEU A 451 -17.39 -7.44 17.44
CA LEU A 451 -16.51 -7.37 16.26
C LEU A 451 -16.73 -8.53 15.28
N ALA A 452 -17.43 -9.59 15.70
CA ALA A 452 -17.86 -10.68 14.83
C ALA A 452 -19.12 -10.34 14.01
N ARG A 453 -19.77 -9.21 14.28
CA ARG A 453 -21.02 -8.81 13.60
C ARG A 453 -20.77 -8.51 12.12
N PRO A 454 -21.76 -8.74 11.23
CA PRO A 454 -21.59 -8.56 9.79
C PRO A 454 -21.03 -7.21 9.35
N MET A 455 -21.38 -6.12 10.04
CA MET A 455 -20.90 -4.78 9.68
C MET A 455 -19.42 -4.56 9.99
N ALA A 456 -18.84 -5.32 10.93
CA ALA A 456 -17.44 -5.26 11.29
C ALA A 456 -16.59 -6.28 10.50
N ARG A 457 -17.15 -6.91 9.46
CA ARG A 457 -16.47 -7.93 8.63
C ARG A 457 -15.10 -7.52 8.08
N ALA A 458 -14.86 -6.23 7.89
CA ALA A 458 -13.56 -5.74 7.43
C ALA A 458 -12.44 -5.89 8.49
N LEU A 459 -12.78 -6.06 9.77
CA LEU A 459 -11.82 -6.38 10.84
C LEU A 459 -11.13 -7.72 10.60
N ALA A 460 -11.91 -8.72 10.19
CA ALA A 460 -11.41 -10.04 9.80
C ALA A 460 -10.53 -10.01 8.55
N TRP A 461 -10.35 -8.85 7.90
CA TRP A 461 -9.50 -8.70 6.72
C TRP A 461 -8.19 -8.02 7.05
N GLU A 462 -8.24 -7.03 7.93
CA GLU A 462 -7.10 -6.21 8.33
C GLU A 462 -6.26 -6.91 9.41
N PHE A 463 -6.91 -7.49 10.42
CA PHE A 463 -6.25 -8.10 11.58
C PHE A 463 -6.37 -9.63 11.64
N ALA A 464 -6.85 -10.27 10.57
CA ALA A 464 -7.03 -11.73 10.53
C ALA A 464 -5.75 -12.53 10.80
N HIS A 465 -4.59 -11.97 10.51
CA HIS A 465 -3.29 -12.60 10.74
C HIS A 465 -2.84 -12.55 12.21
N LEU A 466 -3.51 -11.76 13.05
CA LEU A 466 -3.18 -11.60 14.48
C LEU A 466 -4.04 -12.48 15.39
N VAL A 467 -5.16 -13.01 14.88
CA VAL A 467 -6.06 -13.89 15.64
C VAL A 467 -5.77 -15.34 15.21
N PRO A 468 -5.49 -16.27 16.15
CA PRO A 468 -5.16 -17.66 15.84
C PRO A 468 -6.21 -18.44 15.04
#